data_AF-A0A1X9NBI9-F1
#
_entry.id   AF-A0A1X9NBI9-F1
#
_cell.length_a   1.000
_cell.length_b   1.000
_cell.length_c   1.000
_cell.angle_alpha   90.00
_cell.angle_beta   90.00
_cell.angle_gamma   90.00
#
_symmetry.space_group_name_H-M   'P 1'
#
loop_
_entity.id
_entity.type
_entity.pdbx_description
1 polymer ?
#
loop_
_entity_poly.entity_id
_entity_poly.type
_entity_poly.pdbx_seq_one_letter_code
_entity_poly.pdbx_strand_id
1 'polypeptide(L)'
;MSIKGTLLVLPGIKGSTAGPGALLECLYAGNGPAALLLCEVESSAIIAVTAYEALTEASIPVVEISTRTATALESGSYWCIAPPQLKAASKS
;
A
#
# COMPACT_ATOMS: atom_id res chain seq x y z
N MET A 1 -8.35 -14.69 -2.35
CA MET A 1 -8.59 -13.30 -1.93
C MET A 1 -7.60 -12.44 -2.72
N SER A 2 -8.06 -11.51 -3.56
CA SER A 2 -7.16 -10.66 -4.36
C SER A 2 -7.01 -9.31 -3.68
N ILE A 3 -5.78 -8.78 -3.65
CA ILE A 3 -5.49 -7.44 -3.13
C ILE A 3 -5.62 -6.35 -4.22
N LYS A 4 -6.01 -6.74 -5.44
CA LYS A 4 -6.16 -5.83 -6.57
C LYS A 4 -7.12 -4.69 -6.25
N GLY A 5 -6.66 -3.45 -6.45
CA GLY A 5 -7.49 -2.27 -6.25
C GLY A 5 -7.80 -1.93 -4.79
N THR A 6 -7.20 -2.66 -3.84
CA THR A 6 -7.38 -2.38 -2.40
C THR A 6 -6.32 -1.42 -1.88
N LEU A 7 -6.61 -0.78 -0.74
CA LEU A 7 -5.62 -0.05 0.03
C LEU A 7 -5.01 -1.03 1.04
N LEU A 8 -3.74 -1.37 0.86
CA LEU A 8 -3.06 -2.35 1.71
C LEU A 8 -2.34 -1.64 2.85
N VAL A 9 -2.71 -1.99 4.08
CA VAL A 9 -2.08 -1.47 5.30
C VAL A 9 -0.98 -2.41 5.76
N LEU A 10 0.23 -1.89 5.91
CA LEU A 10 1.36 -2.57 6.50
C LEU A 10 1.63 -1.96 7.88
N PRO A 11 1.18 -2.60 8.98
CA PRO A 11 1.33 -2.08 10.33
C PRO A 11 2.76 -2.11 10.88
N GLY A 12 3.73 -2.58 10.10
CA GLY A 12 5.12 -2.87 10.48
C GLY A 12 5.42 -4.36 10.36
N ILE A 13 6.63 -4.73 9.94
CA ILE A 13 7.00 -6.12 9.70
C ILE A 13 7.97 -6.63 10.78
N LYS A 14 7.53 -7.61 11.57
CA LYS A 14 8.48 -8.48 12.29
C LYS A 14 9.09 -9.47 11.29
N GLY A 15 10.11 -9.03 10.55
CA GLY A 15 10.99 -9.88 9.74
C GLY A 15 10.32 -10.73 8.66
N SER A 16 9.85 -10.13 7.56
CA SER A 16 9.39 -10.88 6.38
C SER A 16 10.32 -10.64 5.19
N THR A 17 11.31 -11.52 5.07
CA THR A 17 12.35 -11.55 4.02
C THR A 17 11.79 -11.77 2.60
N ALA A 18 10.49 -12.06 2.44
CA ALA A 18 9.82 -12.28 1.15
C ALA A 18 9.03 -11.05 0.62
N GLY A 19 8.97 -9.95 1.38
CA GLY A 19 8.07 -8.83 1.13
C GLY A 19 8.21 -8.09 -0.22
N PRO A 20 9.43 -7.71 -0.67
CA PRO A 20 9.55 -6.82 -1.83
C PRO A 20 9.37 -7.53 -3.17
N GLY A 21 9.90 -8.76 -3.32
CA GLY A 21 9.79 -9.52 -4.57
C GLY A 21 8.35 -9.94 -4.87
N ALA A 22 7.66 -10.51 -3.88
CA ALA A 22 6.26 -10.91 -4.04
C ALA A 22 5.33 -9.71 -4.30
N LEU A 23 5.59 -8.57 -3.66
CA LEU A 23 4.85 -7.33 -3.92
C LEU A 23 5.11 -6.81 -5.34
N LEU A 24 6.37 -6.80 -5.80
CA LEU A 24 6.72 -6.43 -7.16
C LEU A 24 6.05 -7.33 -8.19
N GLU A 25 6.08 -8.65 -8.02
CA GLU A 25 5.40 -9.61 -8.89
C GLU A 25 3.90 -9.34 -8.96
N CYS A 26 3.27 -9.04 -7.82
CA CYS A 26 1.85 -8.70 -7.77
C CYS A 26 1.54 -7.41 -8.53
N LEU A 27 2.36 -6.36 -8.37
CA LEU A 27 2.24 -5.10 -9.10
C LEU A 27 2.41 -5.32 -10.60
N TYR A 28 3.47 -6.03 -11.00
CA TYR A 28 3.79 -6.33 -12.40
C TYR A 28 2.70 -7.19 -13.08
N ALA A 29 2.10 -8.14 -12.35
CA ALA A 29 0.98 -8.94 -12.83
C ALA A 29 -0.37 -8.17 -12.87
N GLY A 30 -0.40 -6.89 -12.49
CA GLY A 30 -1.63 -6.08 -12.45
C GLY A 30 -2.62 -6.56 -11.38
N ASN A 31 -2.14 -7.26 -10.36
CA ASN A 31 -2.92 -7.80 -9.23
C ASN A 31 -2.55 -7.16 -7.89
N GLY A 32 -1.66 -6.16 -7.90
CA GLY A 32 -1.22 -5.43 -6.72
C GLY A 32 -2.25 -4.43 -6.19
N PRO A 33 -1.99 -3.87 -5.00
CA PRO A 33 -2.87 -2.90 -4.37
C PRO A 33 -2.93 -1.58 -5.15
N ALA A 34 -4.00 -0.81 -4.93
CA ALA A 34 -4.10 0.56 -5.46
C ALA A 34 -3.14 1.53 -4.75
N ALA A 35 -2.80 1.26 -3.48
CA ALA A 35 -1.81 2.01 -2.72
C ALA A 35 -1.35 1.25 -1.46
N LEU A 36 -0.23 1.69 -0.90
CA LEU A 36 0.34 1.18 0.35
C LEU A 36 0.21 2.22 1.46
N LEU A 37 -0.26 1.77 2.63
CA LEU A 37 -0.33 2.57 3.86
C LEU A 37 0.65 1.98 4.88
N LEU A 38 1.70 2.72 5.22
CA LEU A 38 2.77 2.27 6.10
C LEU A 38 2.60 2.90 7.49
N CYS A 39 2.58 2.11 8.56
CA CYS A 39 2.59 2.65 9.92
C CYS A 39 3.98 3.06 10.40
N GLU A 40 5.01 2.49 9.79
CA GLU A 40 6.43 2.78 10.01
C GLU A 40 7.12 2.79 8.65
N VAL A 41 8.16 3.61 8.49
CA VAL A 41 8.91 3.68 7.22
C VAL A 41 9.61 2.35 6.96
N GLU A 42 9.09 1.61 5.98
CA GLU A 42 9.51 0.26 5.63
C GLU A 42 10.23 0.27 4.28
N SER A 43 11.55 0.03 4.28
CA SER A 43 12.35 0.04 3.05
C SER A 43 11.91 -1.03 2.04
N SER A 44 11.36 -2.14 2.52
CA SER A 44 10.90 -3.26 1.68
C SER A 44 9.80 -2.84 0.70
N ALA A 45 8.76 -2.17 1.21
CA ALA A 45 7.65 -1.65 0.42
C ALA A 45 8.10 -0.58 -0.57
N ILE A 46 8.98 0.32 -0.11
CA ILE A 46 9.53 1.41 -0.94
C ILE A 46 10.34 0.80 -2.09
N ILE A 47 11.24 -0.16 -1.82
CA ILE A 47 12.05 -0.82 -2.85
C ILE A 47 11.18 -1.48 -3.91
N ALA A 48 10.11 -2.18 -3.52
CA ALA A 48 9.22 -2.84 -4.48
C ALA A 48 8.52 -1.84 -5.40
N VAL A 49 8.01 -0.73 -4.85
CA VAL A 49 7.35 0.31 -5.63
C VAL A 49 8.33 1.05 -6.54
N THR A 50 9.51 1.41 -6.04
CA THR A 50 10.55 2.05 -6.85
C THR A 50 11.07 1.12 -7.96
N ALA A 51 11.22 -0.17 -7.68
CA ALA A 51 11.59 -1.15 -8.70
C ALA A 51 10.48 -1.30 -9.76
N TYR A 52 9.21 -1.33 -9.34
CA TYR A 52 8.07 -1.37 -10.26
C TYR A 52 8.03 -0.13 -11.17
N GLU A 53 8.25 1.06 -10.61
CA GLU A 53 8.33 2.33 -11.34
C GLU A 53 9.45 2.32 -12.37
N ALA A 54 10.65 1.85 -11.98
CA ALA A 54 11.78 1.72 -12.89
C ALA A 54 11.52 0.72 -14.04
N LEU A 55 10.68 -0.29 -13.84
CA LEU A 55 10.39 -1.34 -14.83
C LEU A 55 9.18 -1.03 -15.72
N THR A 56 8.27 -0.17 -15.30
CA THR A 56 6.95 0.00 -15.95
C THR A 56 6.54 1.44 -16.22
N GLU A 57 7.33 2.43 -15.75
CA GLU A 57 6.96 3.86 -15.73
C GLU A 57 5.67 4.17 -14.96
N ALA A 58 5.11 3.18 -14.25
CA ALA A 58 3.93 3.29 -13.41
C ALA A 58 4.32 3.16 -11.94
N SER A 59 3.63 3.88 -11.07
CA SER A 59 3.86 3.82 -9.63
C SER A 59 2.53 3.80 -8.89
N ILE A 60 2.56 3.30 -7.66
CA ILE A 60 1.41 3.35 -6.75
C ILE A 60 1.74 4.26 -5.57
N PRO A 61 0.75 4.98 -5.01
CA PRO A 61 0.98 5.81 -3.84
C PRO A 61 1.47 4.99 -2.64
N VAL A 62 2.48 5.51 -1.95
CA VAL A 62 2.96 5.01 -0.66
C VAL A 62 2.78 6.14 0.35
N VAL A 63 1.98 5.89 1.39
CA VAL A 63 1.61 6.91 2.38
C VAL A 63 1.96 6.41 3.79
N GLU A 64 2.72 7.21 4.52
CA GLU A 64 2.90 6.98 5.96
C GLU A 64 1.65 7.43 6.71
N ILE A 65 1.13 6.57 7.59
CA ILE A 65 -0.04 6.85 8.42
C ILE A 65 0.30 6.62 9.89
N SER A 66 -0.33 7.38 10.78
CA SER A 66 -0.18 7.12 12.21
C SER A 66 -0.79 5.78 12.61
N THR A 67 -0.26 5.16 13.66
CA THR A 67 -0.84 3.94 14.27
C THR A 67 -2.29 4.14 14.69
N ARG A 68 -2.66 5.34 15.13
CA ARG A 68 -4.06 5.72 15.42
C ARG A 68 -4.93 5.64 14.17
N THR A 69 -4.45 6.16 13.04
CA THR A 69 -5.15 6.07 11.75
C THR A 69 -5.32 4.61 11.35
N ALA A 70 -4.26 3.81 11.42
CA ALA A 70 -4.30 2.39 11.07
C ALA A 70 -5.29 1.59 11.92
N THR A 71 -5.36 1.88 13.22
CA THR A 71 -6.32 1.24 14.14
C THR A 71 -7.77 1.61 13.83
N ALA A 72 -8.01 2.77 13.21
CA ALA A 72 -9.34 3.20 12.76
C ALA A 72 -9.73 2.63 11.38
N LEU A 73 -8.82 1.94 10.67
CA LEU A 73 -9.11 1.32 9.39
C LEU A 73 -9.82 -0.02 9.61
N GLU A 74 -11.12 -0.05 9.32
CA GLU A 74 -11.89 -1.29 9.29
C GLU A 74 -11.89 -1.90 7.89
N SER A 75 -11.71 -3.23 7.82
CA SER A 75 -11.83 -3.96 6.55
C SER A 75 -13.24 -3.80 5.97
N GLY A 76 -13.32 -3.43 4.68
CA GLY A 76 -14.59 -3.18 3.99
C GLY A 76 -15.05 -1.72 3.96
N SER A 77 -14.30 -0.82 4.61
CA SER A 77 -14.50 0.63 4.50
C SER A 77 -13.76 1.22 3.29
N TYR A 78 -14.35 2.25 2.68
CA TYR A 78 -13.76 2.95 1.54
C TYR A 78 -12.94 4.15 2.03
N TRP A 79 -11.72 4.26 1.52
CA TRP A 79 -10.82 5.37 1.80
C TRP A 79 -10.30 5.96 0.50
N CYS A 80 -10.04 7.26 0.50
CA CYS A 80 -9.48 8.01 -0.60
C CYS A 80 -8.10 8.55 -0.19
N ILE A 81 -7.11 8.41 -1.07
CA ILE A 81 -5.83 9.08 -0.94
C ILE A 81 -5.90 10.33 -1.82
N ALA A 82 -6.01 11.49 -1.20
CA ALA A 82 -5.90 12.78 -1.89
C ALA A 82 -4.57 13.40 -1.44
N PRO A 83 -3.56 13.61 -2.31
CA PRO A 83 -2.28 14.16 -1.87
C PRO A 83 -2.48 15.45 -1.05
N PRO A 84 -1.94 15.60 0.18
CA PRO A 84 -1.08 14.69 0.98
C PRO A 84 -1.81 13.96 2.14
N GLN A 85 -3.13 13.77 2.08
CA GLN A 85 -3.98 13.29 3.18
C GLN A 85 -4.85 12.07 2.81
N LEU A 86 -4.84 11.06 3.66
CA LEU A 86 -5.83 9.98 3.65
C LEU A 86 -7.17 10.51 4.21
N LYS A 87 -8.28 10.27 3.51
CA LYS A 87 -9.63 10.64 3.96
C LYS A 87 -10.59 9.46 3.83
N ALA A 88 -11.52 9.30 4.78
CA ALA A 88 -12.62 8.36 4.61
C ALA A 88 -13.46 8.79 3.41
N ALA A 89 -13.80 7.84 2.52
CA ALA A 89 -14.64 8.12 1.38
C ALA A 89 -16.11 7.85 1.77
N SER A 90 -17.00 8.84 1.60
CA SER A 90 -18.44 8.60 1.69
C SER A 90 -18.91 7.93 0.41
N LYS A 91 -19.66 6.83 0.51
CA LYS A 91 -20.44 6.31 -0.62
C LYS A 91 -21.40 7.40 -1.11
N SER A 92 -21.30 7.79 -2.38
CA SER A 92 -22.42 8.38 -3.13
C SER A 92 -23.18 7.27 -3.84
#